data_AF-A0A919PJA3-F1
#
_entry.id   AF-A0A919PJA3-F1
#
_cell.length_a   1.000
_cell.length_b   1.000
_cell.length_c   1.000
_cell.angle_alpha   90.00
_cell.angle_beta   90.00
_cell.angle_gamma   90.00
#
_symmetry.space_group_name_H-M   'P 1'
#
loop_
_entity.id
_entity.type
_entity.pdbx_description
1 polymer ?
#
loop_
_entity_poly.entity_id
_entity_poly.type
_entity_poly.pdbx_seq_one_letter_code
_entity_poly.pdbx_strand_id
1 'polypeptide(L)'
;MSADLEQALRHAFRDTAETVVPDPDPMRRLLRRRRRRWAGVTSLFVAAAVALAAGLVPALQPAAPERPFPRLPAWTRALLDSPTRGSLAGDADLVRAVRDRAAATATGGLTSVKVLFLGEAEGRRFVAYVRYDRHLAVLFRNDTPVGDSVEHLVDAGPGGPLEPLVTITSTEVPVIIGVAPAACTIEMSIGGSVSEDDDVQRNWVVPYGSWIMQTSRDLPQRWRVSCENKVRSEGPPVPVGDLDDRTDLFAVAGFQHEPPVPRWSGTIEGAEGTWRLSTARLPDGSVAAVLATGPADRYTVATAFETAAGPVDRAGWGLVSTAVSHDPDVIAIRVPYRANGRALLGDRVLVLAAKPGAAEVIVRAEIGTLGAPLHDGVAPVNAASGPVLVQDAAGARIATTWLPERVPQVFGEKTVSGWYSG
;
A
#
# COMPACT_ATOMS: atom_id res chain seq x y z
N MET A 1 -37.52 -31.62 19.99
CA MET A 1 -37.22 -31.96 18.58
C MET A 1 -37.44 -33.46 18.44
N SER A 2 -38.38 -33.91 17.60
CA SER A 2 -38.79 -35.32 17.56
C SER A 2 -37.72 -36.19 16.87
N ALA A 3 -37.59 -37.45 17.31
CA ALA A 3 -36.67 -38.42 16.73
C ALA A 3 -36.90 -38.62 15.20
N ASP A 4 -38.13 -38.41 14.74
CA ASP A 4 -38.50 -38.48 13.33
C ASP A 4 -37.84 -37.38 12.48
N LEU A 5 -37.63 -36.19 13.04
CA LEU A 5 -36.97 -35.08 12.32
C LEU A 5 -35.47 -35.37 12.13
N GLU A 6 -34.83 -35.94 13.15
CA GLU A 6 -33.42 -36.32 13.07
C GLU A 6 -33.22 -37.46 12.06
N GLN A 7 -34.13 -38.44 12.04
CA GLN A 7 -34.07 -39.54 11.10
C GLN A 7 -34.34 -39.09 9.67
N ALA A 8 -35.28 -38.15 9.46
CA ALA A 8 -35.53 -37.53 8.16
C ALA A 8 -34.32 -36.72 7.65
N LEU A 9 -33.66 -35.96 8.53
CA LEU A 9 -32.45 -35.21 8.18
C LEU A 9 -31.29 -36.13 7.82
N ARG A 10 -31.07 -37.21 8.59
CA ARG A 10 -30.02 -38.19 8.29
C ARG A 10 -30.25 -38.89 6.95
N HIS A 11 -31.51 -39.16 6.59
CA HIS A 11 -31.85 -39.73 5.29
C HIS A 11 -31.61 -38.74 4.14
N ALA A 12 -32.06 -37.49 4.31
CA ALA A 12 -31.85 -36.44 3.31
C ALA A 12 -30.36 -36.16 3.05
N PHE A 13 -29.52 -36.16 4.09
CA PHE A 13 -28.07 -35.97 3.92
C PHE A 13 -27.38 -37.16 3.25
N ARG A 14 -27.86 -38.39 3.49
CA ARG A 14 -27.30 -39.59 2.83
C ARG A 14 -27.63 -39.61 1.33
N ASP A 15 -28.87 -39.30 0.97
CA ASP A 15 -29.29 -39.23 -0.44
C ASP A 15 -28.55 -38.11 -1.20
N THR A 16 -28.27 -36.99 -0.53
CA THR A 16 -27.48 -35.89 -1.13
C THR A 16 -26.00 -36.26 -1.28
N ALA A 17 -25.45 -37.09 -0.39
CA ALA A 17 -24.05 -37.51 -0.45
C ALA A 17 -23.79 -38.58 -1.52
N GLU A 18 -24.78 -39.39 -1.89
CA GLU A 18 -24.64 -40.44 -2.92
C GLU A 18 -24.56 -39.88 -4.35
N THR A 19 -24.94 -38.63 -4.57
CA THR A 19 -24.88 -37.99 -5.91
C THR A 19 -23.59 -37.21 -6.19
N VAL A 20 -22.70 -37.09 -5.20
CA VAL A 20 -21.39 -36.44 -5.39
C VAL A 20 -20.38 -37.50 -5.81
N VAL A 21 -20.20 -37.67 -7.12
CA VAL A 21 -19.02 -38.36 -7.65
C VAL A 21 -17.82 -37.45 -7.40
N PRO A 22 -16.86 -37.81 -6.52
CA PRO A 22 -15.70 -36.96 -6.29
C PRO A 22 -14.88 -36.89 -7.57
N ASP A 23 -14.70 -35.67 -8.07
CA ASP A 23 -13.84 -35.38 -9.22
C ASP A 23 -12.43 -35.91 -8.92
N PRO A 24 -11.76 -36.60 -9.86
CA PRO A 24 -10.49 -37.27 -9.58
C PRO A 24 -9.45 -36.25 -9.13
N ASP A 25 -9.01 -36.39 -7.88
CA ASP A 25 -8.03 -35.54 -7.21
C ASP A 25 -6.89 -35.10 -8.16
N PRO A 26 -6.81 -33.79 -8.50
CA PRO A 26 -5.79 -33.26 -9.40
C PRO A 26 -4.37 -33.46 -8.85
N MET A 27 -4.22 -33.58 -7.53
CA MET A 27 -2.95 -33.81 -6.86
C MET A 27 -2.37 -35.18 -7.18
N ARG A 28 -3.23 -36.17 -7.43
CA ARG A 28 -2.82 -37.53 -7.78
C ARG A 28 -2.15 -37.60 -9.16
N ARG A 29 -2.51 -36.72 -10.10
CA ARG A 29 -1.83 -36.60 -11.41
C ARG A 29 -0.44 -35.96 -11.27
N LEU A 30 -0.31 -34.96 -10.41
CA LEU A 30 0.97 -34.29 -10.13
C LEU A 30 1.98 -35.22 -9.43
N LEU A 31 1.53 -35.99 -8.44
CA LEU A 31 2.40 -36.92 -7.71
C LEU A 31 2.85 -38.10 -8.58
N ARG A 32 2.03 -38.57 -9.53
CA ARG A 32 2.43 -39.61 -10.51
C ARG A 32 3.52 -39.13 -11.49
N ARG A 33 3.49 -37.87 -11.93
CA ARG A 33 4.56 -37.30 -12.78
C ARG A 33 5.88 -37.12 -12.02
N ARG A 34 5.80 -36.72 -10.74
CA ARG A 34 7.01 -36.54 -9.90
C ARG A 34 7.68 -37.87 -9.57
N ARG A 35 6.92 -38.93 -9.23
CA ARG A 35 7.52 -40.27 -8.96
C ARG A 35 8.20 -40.89 -10.18
N ARG A 36 7.69 -40.69 -11.40
CA ARG A 36 8.35 -41.22 -12.63
C ARG A 36 9.68 -40.53 -12.94
N ARG A 37 9.84 -39.24 -12.62
CA ARG A 37 11.11 -38.53 -12.82
C ARG A 37 12.20 -38.91 -11.81
N TRP A 38 11.83 -39.46 -10.66
CA TRP A 38 12.77 -39.80 -9.58
C TRP A 38 13.08 -41.29 -9.49
N ALA A 39 12.37 -42.14 -10.23
CA ALA A 39 12.67 -43.57 -10.35
C ALA A 39 13.84 -43.89 -11.32
N GLY A 40 14.49 -42.87 -11.90
CA GLY A 40 15.56 -43.04 -12.89
C GLY A 40 16.95 -42.51 -12.49
N VAL A 41 17.17 -42.06 -11.25
CA VAL A 41 18.46 -41.43 -10.84
C VAL A 41 19.26 -42.26 -9.84
N THR A 42 18.78 -43.43 -9.39
CA THR A 42 19.55 -44.33 -8.53
C THR A 42 20.29 -45.39 -9.34
N SER A 43 21.32 -44.99 -10.09
CA SER A 43 22.42 -45.90 -10.46
C SER A 43 23.65 -45.10 -10.89
N LEU A 44 24.57 -44.86 -9.95
CA LEU A 44 26.03 -44.76 -10.17
C LEU A 44 26.70 -44.47 -8.83
N PHE A 45 26.94 -45.53 -8.06
CA PHE A 45 27.90 -45.56 -6.95
C PHE A 45 28.43 -46.99 -6.81
N VAL A 46 29.53 -47.30 -7.50
CA VAL A 46 30.59 -48.31 -7.26
C VAL A 46 31.61 -48.07 -8.40
N ALA A 47 32.92 -47.89 -8.28
CA ALA A 47 33.89 -47.75 -7.20
C ALA A 47 35.21 -47.27 -7.85
N ALA A 48 36.03 -46.52 -7.11
CA ALA A 48 37.50 -46.58 -7.24
C ALA A 48 38.13 -45.89 -6.04
N ALA A 49 38.59 -46.69 -5.09
CA ALA A 49 39.48 -46.28 -4.02
C ALA A 49 40.93 -46.34 -4.54
N VAL A 50 41.58 -45.19 -4.70
CA VAL A 50 43.05 -45.03 -4.68
C VAL A 50 43.34 -43.59 -4.19
N ALA A 51 44.37 -43.46 -3.34
CA ALA A 51 45.00 -42.23 -2.84
C ALA A 51 44.48 -41.64 -1.51
N LEU A 52 44.73 -42.38 -0.43
CA LEU A 52 45.26 -41.83 0.82
C LEU A 52 46.60 -41.12 0.54
N ALA A 53 46.60 -39.82 0.22
CA ALA A 53 47.77 -38.93 0.29
C ALA A 53 47.42 -37.47 -0.10
N ALA A 54 46.76 -36.74 0.80
CA ALA A 54 46.75 -35.27 0.92
C ALA A 54 45.71 -34.94 2.03
N GLY A 55 46.06 -34.72 3.29
CA GLY A 55 47.15 -33.86 3.72
C GLY A 55 46.77 -32.40 3.49
N LEU A 56 45.95 -31.84 4.39
CA LEU A 56 45.95 -30.43 4.77
C LEU A 56 46.00 -29.37 3.64
N VAL A 57 44.86 -29.05 3.01
CA VAL A 57 44.68 -27.72 2.40
C VAL A 57 43.22 -27.24 2.52
N PRO A 58 42.81 -26.58 3.63
CA PRO A 58 41.65 -25.72 3.64
C PRO A 58 42.13 -24.29 3.31
N ALA A 59 42.61 -24.07 2.09
CA ALA A 59 42.98 -22.74 1.63
C ALA A 59 42.96 -22.76 0.11
N LEU A 60 42.48 -21.70 -0.53
CA LEU A 60 42.36 -21.55 -2.01
C LEU A 60 41.05 -22.08 -2.63
N GLN A 61 39.92 -22.06 -1.91
CA GLN A 61 38.72 -21.63 -2.62
C GLN A 61 38.92 -20.13 -2.91
N PRO A 62 39.07 -19.71 -4.18
CA PRO A 62 39.13 -18.30 -4.49
C PRO A 62 37.87 -17.67 -3.91
N ALA A 63 38.05 -16.65 -3.06
CA ALA A 63 36.94 -15.87 -2.55
C ALA A 63 36.04 -15.56 -3.74
N ALA A 64 34.76 -15.99 -3.67
CA ALA A 64 33.81 -15.70 -4.72
C ALA A 64 33.94 -14.20 -5.03
N PRO A 65 34.11 -13.79 -6.30
CA PRO A 65 34.41 -12.42 -6.64
C PRO A 65 33.42 -11.54 -5.89
N GLU A 66 33.93 -10.69 -5.00
CA GLU A 66 33.12 -9.75 -4.23
C GLU A 66 32.26 -9.01 -5.24
N ARG A 67 30.95 -9.29 -5.22
CA ARG A 67 30.04 -8.59 -6.10
C ARG A 67 30.17 -7.13 -5.70
N PRO A 68 30.50 -6.22 -6.63
CA PRO A 68 30.65 -4.82 -6.29
C PRO A 68 29.35 -4.37 -5.64
N PHE A 69 29.42 -4.00 -4.35
CA PHE A 69 28.25 -3.52 -3.64
C PHE A 69 27.72 -2.29 -4.39
N PRO A 70 26.43 -2.25 -4.72
CA PRO A 70 25.86 -1.14 -5.46
C PRO A 70 26.18 0.17 -4.72
N ARG A 71 26.61 1.18 -5.46
CA ARG A 71 26.82 2.52 -4.90
C ARG A 71 25.47 3.06 -4.43
N LEU A 72 25.50 3.94 -3.43
CA LEU A 72 24.31 4.66 -2.99
C LEU A 72 23.58 5.29 -4.19
N PRO A 73 22.23 5.17 -4.26
CA PRO A 73 21.43 5.81 -5.28
C PRO A 73 21.69 7.32 -5.35
N ALA A 74 21.55 7.91 -6.55
CA ALA A 74 21.77 9.35 -6.74
C ALA A 74 20.88 10.21 -5.82
N TRP A 75 19.63 9.78 -5.59
CA TRP A 75 18.72 10.39 -4.63
C TRP A 75 19.27 10.42 -3.21
N THR A 76 19.69 9.26 -2.69
CA THR A 76 20.26 9.13 -1.35
C THR A 76 21.49 10.00 -1.19
N ARG A 77 22.37 10.04 -2.19
CA ARG A 77 23.54 10.93 -2.17
C ARG A 77 23.13 12.40 -2.12
N ALA A 78 22.20 12.83 -2.98
CA ALA A 78 21.72 14.21 -2.98
C ALA A 78 21.07 14.61 -1.64
N LEU A 79 20.39 13.68 -0.97
CA LEU A 79 19.82 13.92 0.36
C LEU A 79 20.92 14.02 1.44
N LEU A 80 21.95 13.17 1.40
CA LEU A 80 23.11 13.23 2.31
C LEU A 80 23.93 14.51 2.15
N ASP A 81 24.07 15.00 0.92
CA ASP A 81 24.82 16.21 0.58
C ASP A 81 24.07 17.50 0.93
N SER A 82 22.78 17.39 1.24
CA SER A 82 21.96 18.55 1.56
C SER A 82 22.23 19.11 2.96
N PRO A 83 21.95 20.41 3.26
CA PRO A 83 22.12 20.95 4.61
C PRO A 83 21.15 20.28 5.61
N THR A 84 21.39 20.45 6.91
CA THR A 84 20.40 20.08 7.95
C THR A 84 19.20 21.03 7.85
N ARG A 85 17.97 20.55 8.12
CA ARG A 85 16.73 21.34 8.08
C ARG A 85 15.92 21.22 9.37
N GLY A 86 14.87 22.02 9.48
CA GLY A 86 14.02 22.12 10.65
C GLY A 86 14.27 23.39 11.44
N SER A 87 13.42 23.65 12.44
CA SER A 87 13.47 24.87 13.25
C SER A 87 14.76 25.03 14.07
N LEU A 88 15.50 23.95 14.30
CA LEU A 88 16.77 23.94 15.03
C LEU A 88 18.00 23.75 14.14
N ALA A 89 17.84 23.79 12.81
CA ALA A 89 18.98 23.58 11.89
C ALA A 89 20.08 24.66 12.00
N GLY A 90 19.73 25.84 12.51
CA GLY A 90 20.68 26.93 12.75
C GLY A 90 21.52 26.78 14.03
N ASP A 91 21.13 25.87 14.94
CA ASP A 91 21.89 25.60 16.16
C ASP A 91 23.04 24.63 15.85
N ALA A 92 24.17 25.20 15.44
CA ALA A 92 25.34 24.43 15.02
C ALA A 92 25.92 23.56 16.15
N ASP A 93 25.75 23.96 17.41
CA ASP A 93 26.28 23.23 18.56
C ASP A 93 25.42 22.01 18.87
N LEU A 94 24.09 22.17 18.84
CA LEU A 94 23.17 21.05 18.99
C LEU A 94 23.26 20.06 17.82
N VAL A 95 23.34 20.54 16.57
CA VAL A 95 23.53 19.68 15.40
C VAL A 95 24.84 18.88 15.51
N ARG A 96 25.92 19.51 16.00
CA ARG A 96 27.20 18.83 16.26
C ARG A 96 27.06 17.78 17.36
N ALA A 97 26.43 18.12 18.48
CA ALA A 97 26.21 17.20 19.59
C ALA A 97 25.42 15.95 19.17
N VAL A 98 24.33 16.14 18.41
CA VAL A 98 23.54 15.04 17.83
C VAL A 98 24.40 14.14 16.94
N ARG A 99 25.16 14.74 16.02
CA ARG A 99 26.03 13.99 15.10
C ARG A 99 27.09 13.19 15.86
N ASP A 100 27.76 13.80 16.83
CA ASP A 100 28.87 13.18 17.56
C ASP A 100 28.35 12.05 18.47
N ARG A 101 27.20 12.23 19.13
CA ARG A 101 26.57 11.16 19.93
C ARG A 101 26.08 10.01 19.07
N ALA A 102 25.45 10.30 17.92
CA ALA A 102 25.00 9.29 16.97
C ALA A 102 26.17 8.52 16.33
N ALA A 103 27.35 9.15 16.18
CA ALA A 103 28.57 8.49 15.71
C ALA A 103 29.16 7.59 16.80
N ALA A 104 29.16 8.02 18.07
CA ALA A 104 29.64 7.23 19.20
C ALA A 104 28.84 5.94 19.45
N THR A 105 27.60 5.86 18.94
CA THR A 105 26.71 4.70 19.04
C THR A 105 26.62 3.91 17.73
N ALA A 106 27.40 4.27 16.71
CA ALA A 106 27.40 3.57 15.43
C ALA A 106 28.05 2.19 15.56
N THR A 107 27.36 1.17 15.03
CA THR A 107 27.84 -0.20 14.91
C THR A 107 27.82 -0.61 13.43
N GLY A 108 28.58 -1.66 13.06
CA GLY A 108 28.47 -2.25 11.72
C GLY A 108 29.13 -1.48 10.57
N GLY A 109 30.15 -0.66 10.83
CA GLY A 109 30.97 -0.02 9.79
C GLY A 109 30.38 1.26 9.16
N LEU A 110 29.20 1.70 9.60
CA LEU A 110 28.58 2.96 9.17
C LEU A 110 29.21 4.15 9.92
N THR A 111 30.42 4.54 9.51
CA THR A 111 31.24 5.52 10.24
C THR A 111 30.81 6.96 10.08
N SER A 112 30.00 7.27 9.05
CA SER A 112 29.59 8.63 8.76
C SER A 112 28.18 8.88 9.25
N VAL A 113 27.96 10.05 9.87
CA VAL A 113 26.63 10.49 10.33
C VAL A 113 26.25 11.79 9.65
N LYS A 114 25.03 11.82 9.11
CA LYS A 114 24.40 13.02 8.57
C LYS A 114 23.08 13.29 9.30
N VAL A 115 22.99 14.43 9.97
CA VAL A 115 21.69 14.94 10.47
C VAL A 115 20.93 15.54 9.29
N LEU A 116 19.75 15.00 8.99
CA LEU A 116 18.89 15.50 7.91
C LEU A 116 17.89 16.54 8.42
N PHE A 117 17.33 16.27 9.59
CA PHE A 117 16.30 17.10 10.22
C PHE A 117 16.55 17.23 11.72
N LEU A 118 16.33 18.43 12.24
CA LEU A 118 16.25 18.73 13.66
C LEU A 118 15.26 19.88 13.89
N GLY A 119 14.23 19.63 14.67
CA GLY A 119 13.17 20.63 14.92
C GLY A 119 12.37 20.35 16.18
N GLU A 120 11.50 21.28 16.52
CA GLU A 120 10.62 21.20 17.68
C GLU A 120 9.17 21.52 17.31
N ALA A 121 8.23 20.75 17.83
CA ALA A 121 6.80 20.97 17.71
C ALA A 121 6.06 20.40 18.93
N GLU A 122 5.02 21.09 19.41
CA GLU A 122 4.14 20.59 20.48
C GLU A 122 4.91 20.14 21.75
N GLY A 123 5.93 20.90 22.14
CA GLY A 123 6.75 20.60 23.32
C GLY A 123 7.70 19.40 23.17
N ARG A 124 7.84 18.86 21.96
CA ARG A 124 8.76 17.76 21.63
C ARG A 124 9.81 18.19 20.62
N ARG A 125 10.98 17.55 20.69
CA ARG A 125 12.12 17.71 19.79
C ARG A 125 12.27 16.46 18.95
N PHE A 126 12.37 16.63 17.64
CA PHE A 126 12.43 15.55 16.65
C PHE A 126 13.77 15.56 15.93
N VAL A 127 14.31 14.38 15.68
CA VAL A 127 15.53 14.21 14.87
C VAL A 127 15.31 13.15 13.79
N ALA A 128 15.85 13.42 12.60
CA ALA A 128 16.10 12.39 11.60
C ALA A 128 17.56 12.47 11.17
N TYR A 129 18.29 11.36 11.28
CA TYR A 129 19.70 11.27 10.90
C TYR A 129 19.98 9.97 10.17
N VAL A 130 21.06 9.95 9.39
CA VAL A 130 21.48 8.80 8.61
C VAL A 130 22.88 8.39 9.06
N ARG A 131 23.06 7.09 9.32
CA ARG A 131 24.39 6.48 9.40
C ARG A 131 24.69 5.84 8.06
N TYR A 132 25.86 6.11 7.48
CA TYR A 132 26.17 5.66 6.13
C TYR A 132 27.67 5.39 5.91
N ASP A 133 27.93 4.64 4.84
CA ASP A 133 29.24 4.48 4.22
C ASP A 133 29.13 4.70 2.69
N ARG A 134 30.05 4.15 1.89
CA ARG A 134 30.02 4.29 0.42
C ARG A 134 28.89 3.52 -0.28
N HIS A 135 28.34 2.51 0.38
CA HIS A 135 27.45 1.49 -0.19
C HIS A 135 26.10 1.43 0.53
N LEU A 136 26.05 1.73 1.82
CA LEU A 136 24.86 1.59 2.66
C LEU A 136 24.55 2.89 3.39
N ALA A 137 23.26 3.21 3.51
CA ALA A 137 22.75 4.33 4.28
C ALA A 137 21.51 3.85 5.04
N VAL A 138 21.50 4.05 6.35
CA VAL A 138 20.42 3.63 7.25
C VAL A 138 19.88 4.86 7.96
N LEU A 139 18.57 5.08 7.82
CA LEU A 139 17.85 6.16 8.47
C LEU A 139 17.56 5.80 9.93
N PHE A 140 17.66 6.79 10.81
CA PHE A 140 17.27 6.73 12.21
C PHE A 140 16.40 7.95 12.51
N ARG A 141 15.36 7.76 13.32
CA ARG A 141 14.42 8.82 13.69
C ARG A 141 13.97 8.65 15.13
N ASN A 142 13.93 9.73 15.89
CA ASN A 142 13.40 9.73 17.25
C ASN A 142 12.76 11.08 17.59
N ASP A 143 12.06 11.09 18.72
CA ASP A 143 11.61 12.31 19.36
C ASP A 143 11.66 12.21 20.89
N THR A 144 11.85 13.34 21.55
CA THR A 144 11.89 13.44 23.02
C THR A 144 11.29 14.78 23.50
N PRO A 145 10.80 14.93 24.74
CA PRO A 145 10.41 16.24 25.25
C PRO A 145 11.51 17.31 25.11
N VAL A 146 11.11 18.56 24.85
CA VAL A 146 12.04 19.68 24.80
C VAL A 146 12.76 19.83 26.15
N GLY A 147 14.08 20.01 26.11
CA GLY A 147 14.94 20.10 27.29
C GLY A 147 15.57 18.77 27.72
N ASP A 148 15.13 17.65 27.15
CA ASP A 148 15.77 16.36 27.38
C ASP A 148 17.15 16.25 26.70
N SER A 149 17.91 15.24 27.12
CA SER A 149 19.28 15.01 26.67
C SER A 149 19.39 14.63 25.19
N VAL A 150 20.51 14.97 24.57
CA VAL A 150 20.85 14.51 23.21
C VAL A 150 20.95 12.98 23.14
N GLU A 151 21.28 12.33 24.25
CA GLU A 151 21.37 10.87 24.34
C GLU A 151 20.02 10.21 24.06
N HIS A 152 18.96 10.63 24.75
CA HIS A 152 17.61 10.13 24.47
C HIS A 152 17.17 10.49 23.05
N LEU A 153 17.53 11.67 22.55
CA LEU A 153 17.18 12.07 21.18
C LEU A 153 17.80 11.15 20.11
N VAL A 154 18.97 10.55 20.33
CA VAL A 154 19.60 9.65 19.35
C VAL A 154 19.43 8.16 19.64
N ASP A 155 18.79 7.80 20.76
CA ASP A 155 18.45 6.41 21.13
C ASP A 155 17.27 5.88 20.31
N ALA A 156 17.46 5.83 19.00
CA ALA A 156 16.46 5.42 18.03
C ALA A 156 16.81 4.07 17.41
N GLY A 157 15.78 3.27 17.17
CA GLY A 157 15.87 2.13 16.27
C GLY A 157 16.04 2.56 14.80
N PRO A 158 16.48 1.65 13.92
CA PRO A 158 16.53 1.93 12.49
C PRO A 158 15.12 2.20 11.93
N GLY A 159 14.99 3.28 11.16
CA GLY A 159 13.73 3.80 10.62
C GLY A 159 13.37 3.31 9.21
N GLY A 160 14.09 2.33 8.66
CA GLY A 160 13.88 1.79 7.31
C GLY A 160 14.76 2.45 6.23
N PRO A 161 14.46 2.21 4.94
CA PRO A 161 15.19 2.81 3.83
C PRO A 161 15.00 4.34 3.78
N LEU A 162 15.97 5.03 3.17
CA LEU A 162 15.94 6.48 3.02
C LEU A 162 15.07 6.89 1.83
N GLU A 163 13.81 7.21 2.09
CA GLU A 163 12.82 7.59 1.08
C GLU A 163 12.42 9.09 1.13
N PRO A 164 11.81 9.65 0.06
CA PRO A 164 11.53 11.08 -0.10
C PRO A 164 10.60 11.74 0.93
N LEU A 165 9.98 10.98 1.84
CA LEU A 165 9.23 11.50 2.99
C LEU A 165 9.57 10.65 4.22
N VAL A 166 9.94 11.29 5.34
CA VAL A 166 10.33 10.61 6.58
C VAL A 166 9.35 10.95 7.71
N THR A 167 8.24 10.23 7.76
CA THR A 167 7.20 10.36 8.80
C THR A 167 7.75 9.99 10.19
N ILE A 168 7.52 10.80 11.23
CA ILE A 168 7.94 10.51 12.62
C ILE A 168 6.72 10.68 13.54
N THR A 169 5.88 9.65 13.62
CA THR A 169 4.73 9.67 14.52
C THR A 169 5.15 9.27 15.93
N SER A 170 5.17 10.23 16.85
CA SER A 170 5.12 9.94 18.28
C SER A 170 3.74 9.37 18.64
N THR A 171 3.66 8.45 19.61
CA THR A 171 2.37 7.89 20.08
C THR A 171 1.49 8.94 20.76
N GLU A 172 2.09 10.03 21.25
CA GLU A 172 1.38 11.07 21.98
C GLU A 172 0.90 12.20 21.05
N VAL A 173 1.73 12.58 20.06
CA VAL A 173 1.44 13.65 19.11
C VAL A 173 1.92 13.23 17.72
N PRO A 174 1.00 12.90 16.78
CA PRO A 174 1.40 12.60 15.42
C PRO A 174 2.03 13.85 14.79
N VAL A 175 3.31 13.77 14.43
CA VAL A 175 4.01 14.79 13.67
C VAL A 175 4.48 14.18 12.35
N ILE A 176 4.18 14.85 11.25
CA ILE A 176 4.74 14.49 9.95
C ILE A 176 5.97 15.35 9.75
N ILE A 177 7.11 14.69 9.51
CA ILE A 177 8.32 15.32 9.02
C ILE A 177 8.55 14.84 7.60
N GLY A 178 9.07 15.72 6.77
CA GLY A 178 9.45 15.38 5.40
C GLY A 178 10.75 16.08 5.07
N VAL A 179 11.65 15.34 4.42
CA VAL A 179 12.93 15.87 3.94
C VAL A 179 13.19 15.37 2.53
N ALA A 180 13.53 16.32 1.65
CA ALA A 180 13.93 16.06 0.29
C ALA A 180 15.35 16.61 0.05
N PRO A 181 16.03 16.23 -1.04
CA PRO A 181 17.24 16.91 -1.47
C PRO A 181 17.04 18.42 -1.59
N ALA A 182 18.09 19.21 -1.34
CA ALA A 182 17.99 20.67 -1.25
C ALA A 182 17.51 21.35 -2.55
N ALA A 183 17.77 20.71 -3.69
CA ALA A 183 17.32 21.16 -5.01
C ALA A 183 15.86 20.79 -5.32
N CYS A 184 15.17 20.13 -4.39
CA CYS A 184 13.78 19.72 -4.53
C CYS A 184 12.87 20.57 -3.64
N THR A 185 11.58 20.57 -3.96
CA THR A 185 10.52 21.19 -3.18
C THR A 185 9.54 20.13 -2.72
N ILE A 186 9.15 20.21 -1.45
CA ILE A 186 8.02 19.49 -0.88
C ILE A 186 6.81 20.42 -0.93
N GLU A 187 5.78 19.96 -1.62
CA GLU A 187 4.51 20.63 -1.77
C GLU A 187 3.45 19.83 -1.01
N MET A 188 2.58 20.55 -0.31
CA MET A 188 1.49 19.97 0.47
C MET A 188 0.16 20.43 -0.11
N SER A 189 -0.85 19.58 -0.02
CA SER A 189 -2.22 19.99 -0.32
C SER A 189 -3.11 19.65 0.85
N ILE A 190 -4.02 20.55 1.22
CA ILE A 190 -5.01 20.38 2.30
C ILE A 190 -6.42 20.05 1.78
N GLY A 191 -6.55 19.87 0.47
CA GLY A 191 -7.83 19.81 -0.23
C GLY A 191 -7.70 19.13 -1.58
N GLY A 192 -8.71 18.37 -1.99
CA GLY A 192 -8.94 18.00 -3.39
C GLY A 192 -10.36 18.41 -3.79
N SER A 193 -10.54 18.89 -5.01
CA SER A 193 -11.85 19.04 -5.64
C SER A 193 -11.91 18.12 -6.85
N VAL A 194 -13.03 17.42 -7.06
CA VAL A 194 -13.17 16.57 -8.24
C VAL A 194 -13.58 17.46 -9.43
N SER A 195 -12.85 17.35 -10.54
CA SER A 195 -13.19 17.99 -11.81
C SER A 195 -14.15 17.12 -12.62
N GLU A 196 -14.85 17.68 -13.61
CA GLU A 196 -15.87 16.96 -14.42
C GLU A 196 -15.39 15.63 -15.02
N ASP A 197 -14.09 15.45 -15.22
CA ASP A 197 -13.46 14.25 -15.78
C ASP A 197 -13.11 13.17 -14.72
N ASP A 198 -13.65 13.23 -13.49
CA ASP A 198 -13.29 12.34 -12.36
C ASP A 198 -11.83 12.50 -11.88
N ASP A 199 -11.12 13.54 -12.36
CA ASP A 199 -9.78 13.89 -11.91
C ASP A 199 -9.83 14.80 -10.67
N VAL A 200 -9.05 14.47 -9.63
CA VAL A 200 -8.92 15.32 -8.44
C VAL A 200 -7.91 16.43 -8.69
N GLN A 201 -8.38 17.67 -8.62
CA GLN A 201 -7.57 18.88 -8.67
C GLN A 201 -7.16 19.29 -7.25
N ARG A 202 -5.91 19.69 -7.09
CA ARG A 202 -5.34 20.06 -5.79
C ARG A 202 -4.64 21.40 -5.81
N ASN A 203 -4.88 22.17 -4.76
CA ASN A 203 -4.10 23.36 -4.47
C ASN A 203 -2.85 22.95 -3.69
N TRP A 204 -1.68 23.14 -4.30
CA TRP A 204 -0.38 22.80 -3.74
C TRP A 204 0.28 24.04 -3.13
N VAL A 205 0.76 23.93 -1.90
CA VAL A 205 1.50 24.97 -1.18
C VAL A 205 2.89 24.48 -0.81
N VAL A 206 3.89 25.36 -0.91
CA VAL A 206 5.28 25.07 -0.53
C VAL A 206 5.57 25.76 0.81
N PRO A 207 5.44 25.07 1.96
CA PRO A 207 5.57 25.75 3.24
C PRO A 207 7.04 26.08 3.59
N TYR A 208 7.99 25.15 3.37
CA TYR A 208 9.39 25.34 3.76
C TYR A 208 10.43 24.86 2.72
N GLY A 209 10.04 24.79 1.44
CA GLY A 209 10.95 24.37 0.37
C GLY A 209 11.25 22.87 0.43
N SER A 210 12.47 22.46 0.77
CA SER A 210 12.91 21.04 0.73
C SER A 210 12.57 20.22 1.99
N TRP A 211 11.79 20.77 2.92
CA TRP A 211 11.37 20.06 4.13
C TRP A 211 9.97 20.49 4.58
N ILE A 212 9.36 19.69 5.45
CA ILE A 212 8.10 20.00 6.13
C ILE A 212 8.13 19.50 7.57
N MET A 213 7.35 20.14 8.43
CA MET A 213 6.97 19.64 9.76
C MET A 213 5.54 20.07 10.01
N GLN A 214 4.64 19.11 10.24
CA GLN A 214 3.22 19.37 10.52
C GLN A 214 2.73 18.54 11.69
N THR A 215 1.87 19.12 12.51
CA THR A 215 1.24 18.45 13.65
C THR A 215 -0.11 17.88 13.24
N SER A 216 -0.63 16.95 14.02
CA SER A 216 -1.87 16.21 13.71
C SER A 216 -3.12 17.07 13.49
N ARG A 217 -3.09 18.35 13.91
CA ARG A 217 -4.21 19.28 13.74
C ARG A 217 -4.32 19.84 12.33
N ASP A 218 -3.20 19.92 11.63
CA ASP A 218 -3.09 20.49 10.30
C ASP A 218 -2.47 19.47 9.34
N LEU A 219 -2.88 18.20 9.47
CA LEU A 219 -2.35 17.17 8.60
C LEU A 219 -2.69 17.53 7.15
N PRO A 220 -1.66 17.49 6.29
CA PRO A 220 -1.89 17.69 4.89
C PRO A 220 -2.75 16.55 4.39
N GLN A 221 -3.50 16.79 3.36
CA GLN A 221 -4.29 15.78 2.69
C GLN A 221 -3.46 15.01 1.66
N ARG A 222 -2.41 15.64 1.11
CA ARG A 222 -1.35 15.00 0.30
C ARG A 222 -0.04 15.74 0.37
N TRP A 223 1.03 15.06 -0.01
CA TRP A 223 2.35 15.65 -0.24
C TRP A 223 2.92 15.18 -1.57
N ARG A 224 3.73 16.02 -2.21
CA ARG A 224 4.58 15.62 -3.34
C ARG A 224 5.96 16.25 -3.23
N VAL A 225 6.95 15.56 -3.79
CA VAL A 225 8.33 16.03 -3.89
C VAL A 225 8.67 16.22 -5.36
N SER A 226 8.96 17.46 -5.72
CA SER A 226 9.30 17.89 -7.08
C SER A 226 10.76 18.30 -7.14
N CYS A 227 11.51 17.82 -8.13
CA CYS A 227 12.89 18.26 -8.38
C CYS A 227 13.01 18.61 -9.85
N GLU A 228 13.57 19.77 -10.19
CA GLU A 228 13.69 20.24 -11.58
C GLU A 228 12.33 20.24 -12.31
N ASN A 229 11.26 20.65 -11.61
CA ASN A 229 9.87 20.64 -12.11
C ASN A 229 9.32 19.24 -12.46
N LYS A 230 9.99 18.16 -12.04
CA LYS A 230 9.49 16.79 -12.18
C LYS A 230 9.10 16.22 -10.82
N VAL A 231 7.85 15.77 -10.69
CA VAL A 231 7.40 15.03 -9.50
C VAL A 231 8.20 13.72 -9.42
N ARG A 232 8.92 13.55 -8.32
CA ARG A 232 9.72 12.36 -8.02
C ARG A 232 8.99 11.39 -7.11
N SER A 233 8.13 11.90 -6.24
CA SER A 233 7.36 11.14 -5.26
C SER A 233 6.10 11.89 -4.89
N GLU A 234 5.01 11.17 -4.62
CA GLU A 234 3.76 11.74 -4.10
C GLU A 234 3.06 10.70 -3.22
N GLY A 235 2.42 11.14 -2.15
CA GLY A 235 1.70 10.25 -1.27
C GLY A 235 0.64 10.94 -0.41
N PRO A 236 -0.11 10.14 0.37
CA PRO A 236 -1.01 10.64 1.39
C PRO A 236 -0.22 11.09 2.62
N PRO A 237 -0.77 11.92 3.52
CA PRO A 237 -0.13 12.33 4.77
C PRO A 237 0.46 11.18 5.57
N VAL A 238 -0.32 10.10 5.70
CA VAL A 238 -0.01 8.96 6.55
C VAL A 238 0.37 7.80 5.65
N PRO A 239 1.57 7.21 5.78
CA PRO A 239 1.93 6.00 5.06
C PRO A 239 0.88 4.91 5.30
N VAL A 240 0.36 4.35 4.21
CA VAL A 240 -0.82 3.45 4.21
C VAL A 240 -0.48 2.02 4.64
N GLY A 241 0.76 1.83 5.10
CA GLY A 241 1.30 0.56 5.54
C GLY A 241 0.70 0.04 6.85
N ASP A 242 -0.01 0.86 7.64
CA ASP A 242 -0.64 0.46 8.90
C ASP A 242 -2.02 1.14 9.07
N LEU A 243 -2.94 0.90 8.12
CA LEU A 243 -4.34 1.29 8.29
C LEU A 243 -5.02 0.37 9.30
N ASP A 244 -5.50 0.92 10.41
CA ASP A 244 -6.40 0.22 11.34
C ASP A 244 -7.88 0.42 10.98
N ASP A 245 -8.80 -0.25 11.69
CA ASP A 245 -10.26 -0.06 11.52
C ASP A 245 -10.74 1.36 11.77
N ARG A 246 -9.96 2.15 12.50
CA ARG A 246 -10.30 3.52 12.90
C ARG A 246 -9.80 4.54 11.89
N THR A 247 -8.97 4.11 10.93
CA THR A 247 -8.40 5.01 9.95
C THR A 247 -9.48 5.43 8.97
N ASP A 248 -9.81 6.72 9.01
CA ASP A 248 -10.72 7.32 8.05
C ASP A 248 -10.02 7.48 6.70
N LEU A 249 -10.24 6.51 5.81
CA LEU A 249 -9.62 6.47 4.49
C LEU A 249 -9.99 7.65 3.60
N PHE A 250 -11.16 8.26 3.81
CA PHE A 250 -11.57 9.44 3.07
C PHE A 250 -10.75 10.65 3.53
N ALA A 251 -10.56 10.81 4.84
CA ALA A 251 -9.69 11.83 5.40
C ALA A 251 -8.21 11.61 5.02
N VAL A 252 -7.72 10.36 5.03
CA VAL A 252 -6.35 10.01 4.59
C VAL A 252 -6.10 10.33 3.13
N ALA A 253 -7.09 10.09 2.26
CA ALA A 253 -7.02 10.49 0.86
C ALA A 253 -7.19 12.00 0.67
N GLY A 254 -7.51 12.71 1.74
CA GLY A 254 -7.62 14.13 1.67
C GLY A 254 -8.92 14.58 1.06
N PHE A 255 -10.03 14.06 1.58
CA PHE A 255 -11.34 14.62 1.33
C PHE A 255 -11.84 15.29 2.60
N GLN A 256 -12.50 16.43 2.42
CA GLN A 256 -13.52 16.84 3.38
C GLN A 256 -14.77 16.04 3.03
N HIS A 257 -15.43 15.43 4.01
CA HIS A 257 -16.55 14.55 3.73
C HIS A 257 -17.53 14.48 4.90
N GLU A 258 -18.77 14.10 4.60
CA GLU A 258 -19.75 13.69 5.61
C GLU A 258 -19.35 12.35 6.26
N PRO A 259 -19.88 12.00 7.45
CA PRO A 259 -19.62 10.70 8.06
C PRO A 259 -19.86 9.54 7.08
N PRO A 260 -18.91 8.60 6.94
CA PRO A 260 -19.06 7.48 6.03
C PRO A 260 -20.30 6.64 6.32
N VAL A 261 -21.07 6.34 5.27
CA VAL A 261 -22.30 5.54 5.34
C VAL A 261 -22.06 4.16 4.74
N PRO A 262 -22.33 3.05 5.46
CA PRO A 262 -22.33 1.71 4.88
C PRO A 262 -23.45 1.61 3.83
N ARG A 263 -23.10 1.26 2.59
CA ARG A 263 -24.07 1.13 1.48
C ARG A 263 -24.41 -0.31 1.17
N TRP A 264 -23.44 -1.21 1.32
CA TRP A 264 -23.63 -2.62 0.96
C TRP A 264 -22.67 -3.52 1.74
N SER A 265 -23.12 -4.73 1.99
CA SER A 265 -22.28 -5.83 2.49
C SER A 265 -22.72 -7.16 1.90
N GLY A 266 -21.77 -8.00 1.51
CA GLY A 266 -22.10 -9.32 0.97
C GLY A 266 -20.89 -10.08 0.47
N THR A 267 -21.14 -11.20 -0.20
CA THR A 267 -20.11 -12.00 -0.87
C THR A 267 -20.08 -11.65 -2.35
N ILE A 268 -18.89 -11.55 -2.92
CA ILE A 268 -18.70 -11.35 -4.37
C ILE A 268 -18.24 -12.70 -4.93
N GLU A 269 -18.93 -13.21 -5.94
CA GLU A 269 -18.58 -14.50 -6.55
C GLU A 269 -17.12 -14.52 -7.00
N GLY A 270 -16.37 -15.55 -6.58
CA GLY A 270 -14.95 -15.70 -6.91
C GLY A 270 -14.03 -14.68 -6.22
N ALA A 271 -14.49 -13.96 -5.20
CA ALA A 271 -13.66 -13.22 -4.26
C ALA A 271 -13.80 -13.81 -2.86
N GLU A 272 -12.71 -13.81 -2.10
CA GLU A 272 -12.71 -14.37 -0.74
C GLU A 272 -13.29 -13.36 0.26
N GLY A 273 -14.01 -13.87 1.26
CA GLY A 273 -14.50 -13.08 2.40
C GLY A 273 -15.81 -12.32 2.17
N THR A 274 -16.29 -11.70 3.25
CA THR A 274 -17.39 -10.75 3.21
C THR A 274 -16.83 -9.36 2.90
N TRP A 275 -17.48 -8.67 1.99
CA TRP A 275 -17.11 -7.35 1.53
C TRP A 275 -18.04 -6.31 2.14
N ARG A 276 -17.51 -5.12 2.40
CA ARG A 276 -18.27 -3.95 2.85
C ARG A 276 -17.93 -2.77 1.96
N LEU A 277 -18.96 -2.12 1.42
CA LEU A 277 -18.86 -0.87 0.68
C LEU A 277 -19.37 0.27 1.58
N SER A 278 -18.50 1.21 1.87
CA SER A 278 -18.83 2.46 2.57
C SER A 278 -18.65 3.64 1.64
N THR A 279 -19.48 4.67 1.78
CA THR A 279 -19.42 5.87 0.95
C THR A 279 -19.43 7.13 1.78
N ALA A 280 -18.76 8.18 1.33
CA ALA A 280 -18.85 9.50 1.93
C ALA A 280 -19.18 10.53 0.84
N ARG A 281 -20.10 11.45 1.14
CA ARG A 281 -20.46 12.55 0.22
C ARG A 281 -19.42 13.65 0.35
N LEU A 282 -18.97 14.16 -0.80
CA LEU A 282 -18.00 15.25 -0.90
C LEU A 282 -18.72 16.62 -1.03
N PRO A 283 -18.05 17.75 -0.74
CA PRO A 283 -18.65 19.09 -0.81
C PRO A 283 -19.18 19.48 -2.19
N ASP A 284 -18.61 18.92 -3.25
CA ASP A 284 -19.06 19.12 -4.64
C ASP A 284 -20.27 18.24 -5.03
N GLY A 285 -20.74 17.40 -4.11
CA GLY A 285 -21.88 16.49 -4.31
C GLY A 285 -21.50 15.12 -4.87
N SER A 286 -20.26 14.91 -5.30
CA SER A 286 -19.74 13.60 -5.69
C SER A 286 -19.66 12.65 -4.50
N VAL A 287 -19.46 11.36 -4.79
CA VAL A 287 -19.41 10.29 -3.78
C VAL A 287 -18.08 9.56 -3.86
N ALA A 288 -17.33 9.59 -2.76
CA ALA A 288 -16.18 8.74 -2.56
C ALA A 288 -16.63 7.39 -1.98
N ALA A 289 -16.00 6.31 -2.41
CA ALA A 289 -16.34 4.95 -2.00
C ALA A 289 -15.09 4.14 -1.58
N VAL A 290 -15.26 3.32 -0.55
CA VAL A 290 -14.26 2.38 -0.04
C VAL A 290 -14.89 0.99 -0.02
N LEU A 291 -14.29 0.06 -0.76
CA LEU A 291 -14.65 -1.36 -0.76
C LEU A 291 -13.58 -2.11 0.04
N ALA A 292 -13.98 -2.77 1.13
CA ALA A 292 -13.07 -3.46 2.03
C ALA A 292 -13.50 -4.91 2.28
N THR A 293 -12.52 -5.81 2.52
CA THR A 293 -12.74 -7.16 3.05
C THR A 293 -11.67 -7.52 4.07
N GLY A 294 -11.90 -8.54 4.89
CA GLY A 294 -10.97 -9.06 5.90
C GLY A 294 -11.29 -8.63 7.32
N PRO A 295 -10.45 -9.03 8.30
CA PRO A 295 -10.62 -8.64 9.69
C PRO A 295 -10.48 -7.12 9.82
N ALA A 296 -11.26 -6.53 10.72
CA ALA A 296 -11.43 -5.08 10.76
C ALA A 296 -10.12 -4.33 11.09
N ASP A 297 -9.16 -4.98 11.74
CA ASP A 297 -8.05 -4.33 12.42
C ASP A 297 -6.89 -3.90 11.51
N ARG A 298 -6.71 -4.47 10.32
CA ARG A 298 -5.60 -4.10 9.41
C ARG A 298 -5.96 -4.27 7.94
N TYR A 299 -5.60 -3.29 7.10
CA TYR A 299 -5.88 -3.34 5.65
C TYR A 299 -4.66 -3.07 4.77
N THR A 300 -4.66 -3.71 3.60
CA THR A 300 -3.77 -3.39 2.49
C THR A 300 -4.60 -2.81 1.35
N VAL A 301 -4.26 -1.60 0.91
CA VAL A 301 -4.88 -1.00 -0.28
C VAL A 301 -4.31 -1.69 -1.53
N ALA A 302 -5.19 -2.02 -2.48
CA ALA A 302 -4.79 -2.69 -3.71
C ALA A 302 -4.38 -1.69 -4.81
N THR A 303 -3.43 -2.08 -5.65
CA THR A 303 -2.97 -1.25 -6.79
C THR A 303 -3.00 -1.99 -8.11
N ALA A 304 -2.84 -1.25 -9.20
CA ALA A 304 -2.95 -1.80 -10.55
C ALA A 304 -1.74 -2.63 -11.03
N PHE A 305 -0.55 -2.52 -10.43
CA PHE A 305 0.66 -3.15 -10.98
C PHE A 305 1.57 -3.82 -9.95
N GLU A 306 2.17 -4.93 -10.38
CA GLU A 306 3.29 -5.58 -9.72
C GLU A 306 4.55 -4.69 -9.80
N THR A 307 4.85 -3.92 -8.75
CA THR A 307 6.14 -3.22 -8.67
C THR A 307 7.23 -4.17 -8.15
N ALA A 308 8.47 -4.05 -8.64
CA ALA A 308 9.59 -4.89 -8.21
C ALA A 308 9.98 -4.71 -6.73
N ALA A 309 9.54 -3.63 -6.09
CA ALA A 309 9.84 -3.26 -4.72
C ALA A 309 8.59 -3.20 -3.81
N GLY A 310 7.46 -3.77 -4.25
CA GLY A 310 6.23 -3.77 -3.44
C GLY A 310 6.41 -4.53 -2.13
N PRO A 311 5.79 -4.06 -1.03
CA PRO A 311 5.85 -4.72 0.27
C PRO A 311 5.31 -6.14 0.13
N VAL A 312 5.92 -7.04 0.88
CA VAL A 312 5.42 -8.39 1.06
C VAL A 312 4.03 -8.26 1.68
N ASP A 313 3.02 -8.77 0.98
CA ASP A 313 1.69 -8.96 1.54
C ASP A 313 1.79 -9.58 2.93
N ARG A 314 1.24 -8.88 3.92
CA ARG A 314 1.14 -9.37 5.29
C ARG A 314 -0.07 -10.29 5.32
N ALA A 315 0.20 -11.59 5.16
CA ALA A 315 -0.81 -12.63 5.24
C ALA A 315 -1.75 -12.40 6.44
N GLY A 316 -3.06 -12.39 6.18
CA GLY A 316 -4.10 -12.14 7.19
C GLY A 316 -4.65 -10.72 7.22
N TRP A 317 -4.06 -9.76 6.50
CA TRP A 317 -4.62 -8.40 6.41
C TRP A 317 -5.88 -8.39 5.53
N GLY A 318 -6.73 -7.39 5.72
CA GLY A 318 -7.83 -7.08 4.82
C GLY A 318 -7.36 -6.47 3.49
N LEU A 319 -8.24 -6.43 2.49
CA LEU A 319 -8.01 -5.73 1.23
C LEU A 319 -8.93 -4.52 1.14
N VAL A 320 -8.42 -3.44 0.56
CA VAL A 320 -9.19 -2.22 0.29
C VAL A 320 -8.99 -1.77 -1.16
N SER A 321 -10.08 -1.32 -1.79
CA SER A 321 -10.07 -0.52 -3.01
C SER A 321 -10.89 0.75 -2.79
N THR A 322 -10.65 1.76 -3.62
CA THR A 322 -11.36 3.05 -3.53
C THR A 322 -11.79 3.53 -4.91
N ALA A 323 -12.86 4.33 -4.94
CA ALA A 323 -13.40 4.93 -6.16
C ALA A 323 -14.08 6.27 -5.86
N VAL A 324 -14.24 7.12 -6.87
CA VAL A 324 -15.05 8.34 -6.82
C VAL A 324 -16.08 8.27 -7.94
N SER A 325 -17.27 8.81 -7.71
CA SER A 325 -18.30 8.99 -8.74
C SER A 325 -18.95 10.36 -8.62
N HIS A 326 -19.03 11.08 -9.73
CA HIS A 326 -19.82 12.32 -9.82
C HIS A 326 -21.32 12.09 -9.72
N ASP A 327 -21.81 10.94 -10.17
CA ASP A 327 -23.22 10.58 -10.07
C ASP A 327 -23.44 9.87 -8.72
N PRO A 328 -24.13 10.51 -7.75
CA PRO A 328 -24.29 9.95 -6.41
C PRO A 328 -25.15 8.68 -6.39
N ASP A 329 -25.85 8.39 -7.48
CA ASP A 329 -26.73 7.22 -7.59
C ASP A 329 -26.03 5.99 -8.17
N VAL A 330 -24.79 6.10 -8.66
CA VAL A 330 -24.05 4.96 -9.22
C VAL A 330 -22.57 5.01 -8.82
N ILE A 331 -22.04 3.88 -8.38
CA ILE A 331 -20.63 3.73 -8.00
C ILE A 331 -20.08 2.49 -8.69
N ALA A 332 -18.95 2.62 -9.37
CA ALA A 332 -18.19 1.51 -9.91
C ALA A 332 -16.84 1.42 -9.20
N ILE A 333 -16.59 0.30 -8.51
CA ILE A 333 -15.36 0.11 -7.73
C ILE A 333 -14.73 -1.24 -8.05
N ARG A 334 -13.42 -1.26 -8.28
CA ARG A 334 -12.71 -2.51 -8.58
C ARG A 334 -12.66 -3.40 -7.35
N VAL A 335 -12.87 -4.69 -7.56
CA VAL A 335 -12.75 -5.70 -6.50
C VAL A 335 -11.27 -6.09 -6.39
N PRO A 336 -10.60 -5.79 -5.27
CA PRO A 336 -9.21 -6.17 -5.11
C PRO A 336 -9.07 -7.68 -4.88
N TYR A 337 -7.92 -8.25 -5.25
CA TYR A 337 -7.62 -9.66 -5.07
C TYR A 337 -6.16 -9.88 -4.69
N ARG A 338 -5.83 -11.09 -4.24
CA ARG A 338 -4.45 -11.49 -3.91
C ARG A 338 -3.83 -12.28 -5.05
N ALA A 339 -2.63 -11.90 -5.47
CA ALA A 339 -1.80 -12.72 -6.34
C ALA A 339 -0.32 -12.52 -6.02
N ASN A 340 0.44 -13.62 -6.00
CA ASN A 340 1.89 -13.61 -5.73
C ASN A 340 2.28 -12.88 -4.42
N GLY A 341 1.44 -12.99 -3.38
CA GLY A 341 1.64 -12.27 -2.12
C GLY A 341 1.59 -10.76 -2.30
N ARG A 342 0.61 -10.26 -3.05
CA ARG A 342 0.34 -8.83 -3.30
C ARG A 342 -1.16 -8.57 -3.42
N ALA A 343 -1.59 -7.39 -3.02
CA ALA A 343 -2.94 -6.88 -3.23
C ALA A 343 -3.03 -6.13 -4.59
N LEU A 344 -3.82 -6.66 -5.52
CA LEU A 344 -3.92 -6.16 -6.89
C LEU A 344 -5.36 -5.78 -7.27
N LEU A 345 -5.51 -4.86 -8.22
CA LEU A 345 -6.79 -4.50 -8.84
C LEU A 345 -7.04 -5.34 -10.10
N GLY A 346 -8.15 -6.07 -10.13
CA GLY A 346 -8.56 -6.89 -11.26
C GLY A 346 -9.48 -6.17 -12.24
N ASP A 347 -9.96 -6.90 -13.24
CA ASP A 347 -11.03 -6.44 -14.15
C ASP A 347 -12.43 -6.61 -13.54
N ARG A 348 -12.53 -7.32 -12.42
CA ARG A 348 -13.79 -7.44 -11.69
C ARG A 348 -14.12 -6.12 -10.99
N VAL A 349 -15.33 -5.65 -11.22
CA VAL A 349 -15.88 -4.39 -10.72
C VAL A 349 -17.19 -4.69 -10.01
N LEU A 350 -17.36 -4.14 -8.83
CA LEU A 350 -18.64 -4.08 -8.15
C LEU A 350 -19.32 -2.77 -8.56
N VAL A 351 -20.50 -2.86 -9.14
CA VAL A 351 -21.34 -1.69 -9.44
C VAL A 351 -22.50 -1.66 -8.46
N LEU A 352 -22.64 -0.55 -7.76
CA LEU A 352 -23.79 -0.22 -6.92
C LEU A 352 -24.61 0.86 -7.63
N ALA A 353 -25.90 0.63 -7.79
CA ALA A 353 -26.86 1.60 -8.29
C ALA A 353 -27.97 1.82 -7.26
N ALA A 354 -27.99 3.00 -6.65
CA ALA A 354 -28.99 3.39 -5.65
C ALA A 354 -30.25 4.00 -6.27
N LYS A 355 -30.24 4.30 -7.58
CA LYS A 355 -31.36 4.93 -8.27
C LYS A 355 -32.60 4.01 -8.31
N PRO A 356 -33.78 4.49 -7.89
CA PRO A 356 -35.02 3.72 -8.05
C PRO A 356 -35.27 3.35 -9.53
N GLY A 357 -35.60 2.09 -9.77
CA GLY A 357 -35.85 1.57 -11.12
C GLY A 357 -34.60 1.07 -11.86
N ALA A 358 -33.41 1.15 -11.26
CA ALA A 358 -32.20 0.54 -11.80
C ALA A 358 -32.38 -0.98 -11.94
N ALA A 359 -32.15 -1.51 -13.14
CA ALA A 359 -32.38 -2.91 -13.48
C ALA A 359 -31.13 -3.60 -14.06
N GLU A 360 -30.34 -2.90 -14.86
CA GLU A 360 -29.19 -3.47 -15.56
C GLU A 360 -27.99 -2.53 -15.58
N VAL A 361 -26.79 -3.09 -15.50
CA VAL A 361 -25.51 -2.41 -15.71
C VAL A 361 -24.95 -2.78 -17.07
N ILE A 362 -24.58 -1.78 -17.85
CA ILE A 362 -23.87 -1.95 -19.12
C ILE A 362 -22.45 -1.39 -18.99
N VAL A 363 -21.46 -2.23 -19.28
CA VAL A 363 -20.05 -1.84 -19.30
C VAL A 363 -19.42 -2.09 -20.66
N ARG A 364 -18.38 -1.30 -20.99
CA ARG A 364 -17.53 -1.57 -22.14
C ARG A 364 -16.56 -2.70 -21.80
N ALA A 365 -16.59 -3.77 -22.58
CA ALA A 365 -15.60 -4.83 -22.53
C ALA A 365 -14.51 -4.61 -23.59
N GLU A 366 -13.44 -5.40 -23.54
CA GLU A 366 -12.42 -5.41 -24.61
C GLU A 366 -13.07 -5.69 -25.98
N ILE A 367 -14.10 -6.53 -26.01
CA ILE A 367 -14.87 -6.87 -27.20
C ILE A 367 -16.36 -6.61 -26.92
N GLY A 368 -16.83 -5.44 -27.34
CA GLY A 368 -18.25 -5.06 -27.28
C GLY A 368 -18.71 -4.50 -25.94
N THR A 369 -19.98 -4.73 -25.62
CA THR A 369 -20.63 -4.30 -24.38
C THR A 369 -21.14 -5.51 -23.63
N LEU A 370 -20.98 -5.52 -22.30
CA LEU A 370 -21.51 -6.55 -21.42
C LEU A 370 -22.62 -5.94 -20.56
N GLY A 371 -23.77 -6.60 -20.55
CA GLY A 371 -24.89 -6.29 -19.67
C GLY A 371 -24.97 -7.28 -18.51
N ALA A 372 -25.30 -6.80 -17.32
CA ALA A 372 -25.52 -7.63 -16.14
C ALA A 372 -26.71 -7.11 -15.32
N PRO A 373 -27.65 -7.98 -14.92
CA PRO A 373 -28.77 -7.57 -14.08
C PRO A 373 -28.29 -7.13 -12.69
N LEU A 374 -28.96 -6.11 -12.15
CA LEU A 374 -28.78 -5.67 -10.78
C LEU A 374 -29.59 -6.56 -9.85
N HIS A 375 -28.95 -7.09 -8.81
CA HIS A 375 -29.59 -7.79 -7.72
C HIS A 375 -29.44 -6.93 -6.46
N ASP A 376 -30.57 -6.47 -5.91
CA ASP A 376 -30.61 -5.54 -4.77
C ASP A 376 -29.75 -4.28 -5.00
N GLY A 377 -29.79 -3.76 -6.23
CA GLY A 377 -29.03 -2.58 -6.64
C GLY A 377 -27.53 -2.84 -6.83
N VAL A 378 -27.07 -4.10 -6.86
CA VAL A 378 -25.66 -4.44 -7.04
C VAL A 378 -25.44 -5.46 -8.15
N ALA A 379 -24.38 -5.27 -8.93
CA ALA A 379 -23.94 -6.23 -9.94
C ALA A 379 -22.40 -6.33 -9.98
N PRO A 380 -21.82 -7.53 -9.85
CA PRO A 380 -20.43 -7.76 -10.22
C PRO A 380 -20.31 -7.88 -11.75
N VAL A 381 -19.40 -7.11 -12.36
CA VAL A 381 -19.14 -7.12 -13.80
C VAL A 381 -17.64 -7.20 -14.08
N ASN A 382 -17.26 -7.57 -15.32
CA ASN A 382 -15.87 -7.50 -15.77
C ASN A 382 -15.69 -6.33 -16.73
N ALA A 383 -14.83 -5.37 -16.40
CA ALA A 383 -14.56 -4.18 -17.20
C ALA A 383 -13.10 -3.72 -17.06
N ALA A 384 -12.46 -3.46 -18.21
CA ALA A 384 -11.08 -3.00 -18.27
C ALA A 384 -10.95 -1.52 -17.91
N SER A 385 -11.80 -0.65 -18.47
CA SER A 385 -11.96 0.78 -18.16
C SER A 385 -13.13 1.35 -18.98
N GLY A 386 -13.50 2.60 -18.70
CA GLY A 386 -14.47 3.34 -19.51
C GLY A 386 -15.83 3.54 -18.84
N PRO A 387 -16.87 3.89 -19.61
CA PRO A 387 -18.16 4.25 -19.03
C PRO A 387 -18.87 3.02 -18.46
N VAL A 388 -19.49 3.21 -17.30
CA VAL A 388 -20.41 2.28 -16.67
C VAL A 388 -21.79 2.92 -16.69
N LEU A 389 -22.70 2.34 -17.44
CA LEU A 389 -24.06 2.84 -17.62
C LEU A 389 -25.02 2.00 -16.78
N VAL A 390 -26.00 2.65 -16.17
CA VAL A 390 -27.12 1.96 -15.51
C VAL A 390 -28.40 2.28 -16.27
N GLN A 391 -29.18 1.25 -16.57
CA GLN A 391 -30.44 1.33 -17.28
C GLN A 391 -31.60 0.79 -16.44
N ASP A 392 -32.80 1.27 -16.74
CA ASP A 392 -34.03 0.71 -16.22
C ASP A 392 -34.49 -0.51 -17.04
N ALA A 393 -35.59 -1.14 -16.64
CA ALA A 393 -36.13 -2.32 -17.32
C ALA A 393 -36.62 -2.05 -18.76
N ALA A 394 -36.79 -0.77 -19.15
CA ALA A 394 -37.13 -0.37 -20.51
C ALA A 394 -35.88 -0.06 -21.36
N GLY A 395 -34.67 -0.20 -20.79
CA GLY A 395 -33.40 0.11 -21.45
C GLY A 395 -33.07 1.60 -21.46
N ALA A 396 -33.82 2.44 -20.76
CA ALA A 396 -33.51 3.86 -20.66
C ALA A 396 -32.32 4.07 -19.71
N ARG A 397 -31.35 4.86 -20.14
CA ARG A 397 -30.20 5.23 -19.30
C ARG A 397 -30.66 6.15 -18.17
N ILE A 398 -30.40 5.75 -16.93
CA ILE A 398 -30.79 6.51 -15.73
C ILE A 398 -29.61 7.05 -14.93
N ALA A 399 -28.43 6.43 -15.02
CA ALA A 399 -27.22 6.89 -14.32
C ALA A 399 -25.95 6.54 -15.12
N THR A 400 -24.86 7.25 -14.88
CA THR A 400 -23.56 6.96 -15.50
C THR A 400 -22.42 7.25 -14.53
N THR A 401 -21.38 6.43 -14.59
CA THR A 401 -20.10 6.74 -13.93
C THR A 401 -18.96 6.29 -14.85
N TRP A 402 -17.73 6.63 -14.48
CA TRP A 402 -16.54 6.25 -15.23
C TRP A 402 -15.65 5.31 -14.41
N LEU A 403 -15.23 4.21 -15.02
CA LEU A 403 -14.24 3.31 -14.45
C LEU A 403 -12.86 3.70 -14.98
N PRO A 404 -11.95 4.21 -14.12
CA PRO A 404 -10.62 4.58 -14.55
C PRO A 404 -9.82 3.37 -15.03
N GLU A 405 -8.82 3.63 -15.88
CA GLU A 405 -7.84 2.62 -16.26
C GLU A 405 -7.18 1.99 -15.03
N ARG A 406 -6.67 0.76 -15.18
CA ARG A 406 -5.85 0.10 -14.16
C ARG A 406 -4.51 0.81 -14.06
N VAL A 407 -4.52 1.96 -13.40
CA VAL A 407 -3.35 2.68 -12.95
C VAL A 407 -3.36 2.67 -11.42
N PRO A 408 -2.19 2.69 -10.77
CA PRO A 408 -2.12 2.80 -9.32
C PRO A 408 -2.78 4.11 -8.95
N GLN A 409 -4.03 4.04 -8.50
CA GLN A 409 -4.84 5.19 -8.16
C GLN A 409 -5.60 4.91 -6.87
N VAL A 410 -5.73 5.94 -6.05
CA VAL A 410 -6.63 5.95 -4.90
C VAL A 410 -7.53 7.13 -5.10
N PHE A 411 -8.85 6.88 -5.19
CA PHE A 411 -9.88 7.90 -5.49
C PHE A 411 -9.59 8.71 -6.77
N GLY A 412 -9.21 8.03 -7.86
CA GLY A 412 -8.92 8.65 -9.17
C GLY A 412 -7.51 9.25 -9.29
N GLU A 413 -6.76 9.36 -8.21
CA GLU A 413 -5.47 10.06 -8.22
C GLU A 413 -4.30 9.12 -8.41
N LYS A 414 -3.46 9.38 -9.42
CA LYS A 414 -2.25 8.57 -9.67
C LYS A 414 -1.38 8.53 -8.42
N THR A 415 -1.14 7.34 -7.89
CA THR A 415 -0.13 7.13 -6.86
C THR A 415 1.23 7.24 -7.56
N VAL A 416 1.95 8.34 -7.38
CA VAL A 416 3.33 8.43 -7.85
C VAL A 416 4.19 7.61 -6.89
N SER A 417 4.49 6.37 -7.29
CA SER A 417 5.42 5.42 -6.63
C SER A 417 5.68 5.69 -5.14
N GLY A 418 5.01 4.98 -4.23
CA GLY A 418 5.40 5.03 -2.81
C GLY A 418 4.30 5.01 -1.75
N TRP A 419 3.03 4.75 -2.08
CA TRP A 419 2.07 4.36 -1.02
C TRP A 419 2.49 3.10 -0.26
N TYR A 420 3.47 2.37 -0.79
CA TYR A 420 3.87 1.04 -0.38
C TYR A 420 5.38 0.94 -0.26
N SER A 421 5.91 1.44 0.85
CA SER A 421 7.27 1.20 1.27
C SER A 421 7.31 0.94 2.77
N GLY A 422 7.41 -0.35 3.07
CA GLY A 422 7.81 -0.92 4.35
C GLY A 422 8.66 -2.13 4.06
#